data_AF-A0A3K7U7Q9-F1
#
_entry.id   AF-A0A3K7U7Q9-F1
#
_cell.length_a   1.000
_cell.length_b   1.000
_cell.length_c   1.000
_cell.angle_alpha   90.00
_cell.angle_beta   90.00
_cell.angle_gamma   90.00
#
_symmetry.space_group_name_H-M   'P 1'
#
loop_
_entity.id
_entity.type
_entity.pdbx_description
1 polymer ?
#
loop_
_entity_poly.entity_id
_entity_poly.type
_entity_poly.pdbx_seq_one_letter_code
_entity_poly.pdbx_strand_id
1 'polypeptide(L)'
;MRILHTSDWHLGQNFYSKSRAAEHQAFLDWLLETAQAHQVDAIIVAGDIFDTGSPPSYARELYNRFVVNLQQTGCHLVVLAGNHDSVATLNESRDILAFLNTTVIASAGYAPRLLHRRDGSPGAVLCPIPFLRPRDIITSQAGLSGSEKQQQLLHAIADYYQQQHQEACQLRGERKLPVIATGHLTTVGASKSDAVRDIYIGTLDAFPAQHFPPADYIALGHIHRAQCVGGTEHIRYCGSPIALSFDECGKSKCVHLVTFEQGKWQSTESLAVPVTQPLAVLKGDLASITEQLEQWRGVEQSPPVWLDIEITTDDYLHDIQRRIQTLTESLPVEVLLVRRSREQRERSLANERRETLSELSVEEVFARRLALEALDPPQRERLNQLFSSTLYALNEEHEA
;
A
#
# COMPACT_ATOMS: atom_id res chain seq x y z
N MET A 1 25.49 12.10 -8.85
CA MET A 1 25.02 11.61 -7.53
C MET A 1 24.20 10.37 -7.80
N ARG A 2 24.32 9.35 -6.96
CA ARG A 2 23.50 8.13 -7.03
C ARG A 2 22.68 7.97 -5.76
N ILE A 3 21.40 7.66 -5.91
CA ILE A 3 20.55 7.31 -4.77
C ILE A 3 19.92 5.94 -4.97
N LEU A 4 19.59 5.28 -3.87
CA LEU A 4 18.63 4.18 -3.87
C LEU A 4 17.29 4.70 -3.36
N HIS A 5 16.23 4.40 -4.10
CA HIS A 5 14.85 4.70 -3.74
C HIS A 5 14.10 3.38 -3.45
N THR A 6 13.68 3.23 -2.20
CA THR A 6 12.85 2.13 -1.67
C THR A 6 11.74 2.70 -0.78
N SER A 7 10.71 1.92 -0.47
CA SER A 7 9.60 2.30 0.40
C SER A 7 8.93 1.06 0.96
N ASP A 8 7.92 1.24 1.82
CA ASP A 8 6.96 0.20 2.18
C ASP A 8 7.64 -1.06 2.70
N TRP A 9 8.55 -0.89 3.67
CA TRP A 9 9.26 -2.01 4.29
C TRP A 9 8.34 -2.82 5.19
N HIS A 10 7.44 -2.15 5.92
CA HIS A 10 6.54 -2.78 6.90
C HIS A 10 7.29 -3.71 7.88
N LEU A 11 8.40 -3.23 8.44
CA LEU A 11 9.15 -3.95 9.46
C LEU A 11 8.23 -4.29 10.63
N GLY A 12 8.24 -5.57 11.01
CA GLY A 12 7.39 -6.08 12.08
C GLY A 12 6.00 -6.56 11.64
N GLN A 13 5.70 -6.60 10.33
CA GLN A 13 4.45 -7.14 9.81
C GLN A 13 4.18 -8.55 10.36
N ASN A 14 2.95 -8.75 10.83
CA ASN A 14 2.41 -10.07 11.14
C ASN A 14 1.66 -10.61 9.92
N PHE A 15 2.28 -11.53 9.18
CA PHE A 15 1.72 -12.10 7.95
C PHE A 15 1.09 -13.46 8.26
N TYR A 16 -0.20 -13.47 8.61
CA TYR A 16 -0.93 -14.69 8.98
C TYR A 16 -0.24 -15.50 10.09
N SER A 17 0.18 -14.83 11.16
CA SER A 17 0.94 -15.40 12.30
C SER A 17 2.40 -15.75 11.98
N LYS A 18 2.89 -15.39 10.78
CA LYS A 18 4.31 -15.50 10.42
C LYS A 18 5.03 -14.17 10.61
N SER A 19 6.24 -14.26 11.15
CA SER A 19 7.18 -13.14 11.14
C SER A 19 7.89 -13.07 9.80
N ARG A 20 8.15 -11.86 9.32
CA ARG A 20 8.93 -11.57 8.10
C ARG A 20 10.40 -11.24 8.39
N ALA A 21 10.85 -11.45 9.63
CA ALA A 21 12.17 -11.00 10.09
C ALA A 21 13.34 -11.55 9.27
N ALA A 22 13.27 -12.81 8.83
CA ALA A 22 14.32 -13.43 8.02
C ALA A 22 14.43 -12.80 6.62
N GLU A 23 13.29 -12.55 5.97
CA GLU A 23 13.22 -11.88 4.67
C GLU A 23 13.69 -10.42 4.77
N HIS A 24 13.25 -9.70 5.80
CA HIS A 24 13.71 -8.34 6.06
C HIS A 24 15.21 -8.28 6.34
N GLN A 25 15.75 -9.21 7.14
CA GLN A 25 17.19 -9.27 7.40
C GLN A 25 17.96 -9.48 6.09
N ALA A 26 17.56 -10.47 5.29
CA ALA A 26 18.21 -10.74 4.00
C ALA A 26 18.13 -9.55 3.03
N PHE A 27 16.98 -8.86 2.98
CA PHE A 27 16.83 -7.65 2.19
C PHE A 27 17.73 -6.51 2.68
N LEU A 28 17.80 -6.25 3.99
CA LEU A 28 18.61 -5.18 4.56
C LEU A 28 20.11 -5.44 4.35
N ASP A 29 20.56 -6.69 4.45
CA ASP A 29 21.94 -7.08 4.13
C ASP A 29 22.24 -6.88 2.64
N TRP A 30 21.35 -7.36 1.76
CA TRP A 30 21.46 -7.12 0.31
C TRP A 30 21.48 -5.63 -0.04
N LEU A 31 20.68 -4.81 0.65
CA LEU A 31 20.61 -3.37 0.42
C LEU A 31 21.94 -2.69 0.79
N LEU A 32 22.58 -3.10 1.89
CA LEU A 32 23.90 -2.61 2.29
C LEU A 32 24.98 -2.96 1.26
N GLU A 33 25.02 -4.22 0.83
CA GLU A 33 25.97 -4.69 -0.20
C GLU A 33 25.76 -3.94 -1.51
N THR A 34 24.50 -3.78 -1.93
CA THR A 34 24.13 -3.05 -3.15
C THR A 34 24.53 -1.59 -3.07
N ALA A 35 24.28 -0.92 -1.94
CA ALA A 35 24.67 0.48 -1.74
C ALA A 35 26.20 0.67 -1.79
N GLN A 36 26.98 -0.30 -1.31
CA GLN A 36 28.44 -0.30 -1.43
C GLN A 36 28.89 -0.54 -2.87
N ALA A 37 28.40 -1.60 -3.50
CA ALA A 37 28.78 -2.02 -4.85
C ALA A 37 28.52 -0.91 -5.89
N HIS A 38 27.38 -0.23 -5.79
CA HIS A 38 26.98 0.84 -6.71
C HIS A 38 27.44 2.25 -6.28
N GLN A 39 28.24 2.37 -5.22
CA GLN A 39 28.76 3.65 -4.72
C GLN A 39 27.65 4.69 -4.50
N VAL A 40 26.60 4.27 -3.79
CA VAL A 40 25.38 5.08 -3.55
C VAL A 40 25.66 6.19 -2.54
N ASP A 41 25.28 7.42 -2.86
CA ASP A 41 25.46 8.59 -1.98
C ASP A 41 24.38 8.65 -0.88
N ALA A 42 23.13 8.34 -1.23
CA ALA A 42 22.02 8.35 -0.28
C ALA A 42 20.99 7.24 -0.54
N ILE A 43 20.39 6.72 0.53
CA ILE A 43 19.22 5.83 0.48
C ILE A 43 18.00 6.64 0.95
N ILE A 44 16.92 6.60 0.18
CA ILE A 44 15.63 7.21 0.52
C ILE A 44 14.61 6.10 0.75
N VAL A 45 14.04 6.08 1.96
CA VAL A 45 12.92 5.22 2.36
C VAL A 45 11.65 6.05 2.40
N ALA A 46 10.83 5.98 1.34
CA ALA A 46 9.68 6.84 1.12
C ALA A 46 8.40 6.37 1.86
N GLY A 47 8.49 6.17 3.16
CA GLY A 47 7.34 5.81 4.02
C GLY A 47 7.19 4.33 4.33
N ASP A 48 6.34 4.07 5.32
CA ASP A 48 5.97 2.78 5.88
C ASP A 48 7.18 1.90 6.24
N ILE A 49 8.00 2.44 7.13
CA ILE A 49 9.16 1.73 7.70
C ILE A 49 8.65 0.59 8.57
N PHE A 50 7.72 0.88 9.48
CA PHE A 50 7.13 -0.07 10.40
C PHE A 50 5.69 -0.38 10.02
N ASP A 51 5.27 -1.63 10.19
CA ASP A 51 3.89 -2.04 9.88
C ASP A 51 2.86 -1.44 10.85
N THR A 52 3.28 -1.09 12.07
CA THR A 52 2.41 -0.50 13.09
C THR A 52 3.11 0.62 13.84
N GLY A 53 2.34 1.52 14.44
CA GLY A 53 2.88 2.59 15.28
C GLY A 53 3.57 2.12 16.58
N SER A 54 3.47 0.84 16.93
CA SER A 54 4.11 0.21 18.10
C SER A 54 4.83 -1.08 17.68
N PRO A 55 5.93 -0.98 16.92
CA PRO A 55 6.57 -2.14 16.30
C PRO A 55 7.16 -3.11 17.34
N PRO A 56 7.21 -4.42 17.06
CA PRO A 56 7.83 -5.40 17.96
C PRO A 56 9.33 -5.15 18.11
N SER A 57 9.93 -5.69 19.19
CA SER A 57 11.35 -5.46 19.53
C SER A 57 12.29 -5.82 18.37
N TYR A 58 12.08 -6.96 17.72
CA TYR A 58 12.94 -7.41 16.63
C TYR A 58 12.91 -6.45 15.42
N ALA A 59 11.79 -5.78 15.16
CA ALA A 59 11.68 -4.83 14.05
C ALA A 59 12.50 -3.56 14.33
N ARG A 60 12.50 -3.09 15.59
CA ARG A 60 13.36 -1.98 16.03
C ARG A 60 14.83 -2.37 16.00
N GLU A 61 15.14 -3.62 16.38
CA GLU A 61 16.50 -4.16 16.28
C GLU A 61 16.98 -4.19 14.83
N LEU A 62 16.18 -4.71 13.89
CA LEU A 62 16.51 -4.72 12.46
C LEU A 62 16.80 -3.32 11.93
N TYR A 63 15.90 -2.36 12.22
CA TYR A 63 16.08 -0.96 11.82
C TYR A 63 17.36 -0.35 12.40
N ASN A 64 17.57 -0.46 13.72
CA ASN A 64 18.75 0.10 14.37
C ASN A 64 20.06 -0.56 13.89
N ARG A 65 20.06 -1.88 13.71
CA ARG A 65 21.21 -2.63 13.18
C ARG A 65 21.54 -2.18 11.77
N PHE A 66 20.54 -1.99 10.90
CA PHE A 66 20.75 -1.47 9.56
C PHE A 66 21.38 -0.07 9.58
N VAL A 67 20.84 0.86 10.37
CA VAL A 67 21.41 2.22 10.50
C VAL A 67 22.87 2.17 10.97
N VAL A 68 23.19 1.35 11.97
CA VAL A 68 24.55 1.20 12.50
C VAL A 68 25.50 0.61 11.44
N ASN A 69 25.08 -0.44 10.74
CA ASN A 69 25.88 -1.06 9.70
C ASN A 69 26.11 -0.13 8.50
N LEU A 70 25.13 0.72 8.18
CA LEU A 70 25.24 1.69 7.08
C LEU A 70 26.39 2.69 7.30
N GLN A 71 26.78 2.97 8.55
CA GLN A 71 27.86 3.91 8.85
C GLN A 71 29.19 3.51 8.22
N GLN A 72 29.42 2.20 8.00
CA GLN A 72 30.64 1.69 7.37
C GLN A 72 30.75 2.09 5.90
N THR A 73 29.66 2.55 5.29
CA THR A 73 29.59 2.88 3.85
C THR A 73 29.81 4.35 3.55
N GLY A 74 29.64 5.24 4.54
CA GLY A 74 29.57 6.70 4.33
C GLY A 74 28.32 7.17 3.58
N CYS A 75 27.33 6.29 3.34
CA CYS A 75 26.06 6.63 2.72
C CYS A 75 25.16 7.39 3.70
N HIS A 76 24.40 8.37 3.18
CA HIS A 76 23.38 9.07 3.96
C HIS A 76 22.05 8.30 3.89
N LEU A 77 21.30 8.25 5.00
CA LEU A 77 19.97 7.64 5.03
C LEU A 77 18.89 8.72 5.23
N VAL A 78 17.84 8.67 4.42
CA VAL A 78 16.65 9.49 4.56
C VAL A 78 15.47 8.58 4.83
N VAL A 79 14.84 8.77 5.98
CA VAL A 79 13.68 8.01 6.44
C VAL A 79 12.48 8.95 6.51
N LEU A 80 11.44 8.66 5.74
CA LEU A 80 10.20 9.42 5.75
C LEU A 80 9.09 8.57 6.37
N ALA A 81 8.24 9.16 7.21
CA ALA A 81 7.07 8.44 7.72
C ALA A 81 6.03 8.20 6.62
N GLY A 82 5.47 6.99 6.60
CA GLY A 82 4.26 6.69 5.85
C GLY A 82 3.00 6.79 6.71
N ASN A 83 1.89 6.21 6.26
CA ASN A 83 0.64 6.24 7.01
C ASN A 83 0.58 5.20 8.15
N HIS A 84 1.44 4.19 8.16
CA HIS A 84 1.56 3.20 9.25
C HIS A 84 2.44 3.68 10.41
N ASP A 85 3.39 4.57 10.13
CA ASP A 85 4.39 4.99 11.09
C ASP A 85 3.83 5.95 12.15
N SER A 86 4.27 5.73 13.39
CA SER A 86 4.02 6.66 14.50
C SER A 86 4.99 7.84 14.43
N VAL A 87 4.43 9.06 14.42
CA VAL A 87 5.25 10.28 14.41
C VAL A 87 6.04 10.46 15.68
N ALA A 88 5.45 10.12 16.83
CA ALA A 88 6.15 10.21 18.12
C ALA A 88 7.35 9.26 18.14
N THR A 89 7.14 7.99 17.77
CA THR A 89 8.18 6.96 17.77
C THR A 89 9.37 7.32 16.88
N LEU A 90 9.11 7.85 15.68
CA LEU A 90 10.19 8.30 14.78
C LEU A 90 10.89 9.57 15.31
N ASN A 91 10.14 10.52 15.87
CA ASN A 91 10.72 11.76 16.41
C ASN A 91 11.57 11.52 17.68
N GLU A 92 11.26 10.51 18.49
CA GLU A 92 12.04 10.16 19.69
C GLU A 92 13.51 9.88 19.39
N SER A 93 13.81 9.28 18.23
CA SER A 93 15.17 8.92 17.83
C SER A 93 15.77 9.86 16.78
N ARG A 94 15.01 10.83 16.26
CA ARG A 94 15.42 11.73 15.15
C ARG A 94 16.78 12.39 15.41
N ASP A 95 16.93 13.04 16.56
CA ASP A 95 18.12 13.85 16.84
C ASP A 95 19.35 12.98 17.16
N ILE A 96 19.14 11.77 17.68
CA ILE A 96 20.21 10.79 17.86
C ILE A 96 20.67 10.25 16.50
N LEU A 97 19.72 9.91 15.62
CA LEU A 97 20.02 9.41 14.28
C LEU A 97 20.71 10.44 13.39
N ALA A 98 20.53 11.74 13.67
CA ALA A 98 21.27 12.81 12.99
C ALA A 98 22.80 12.71 13.17
N PHE A 99 23.29 12.11 14.26
CA PHE A 99 24.72 11.82 14.47
C PHE A 99 25.21 10.60 13.68
N LEU A 100 24.30 9.85 13.05
CA LEU A 100 24.58 8.62 12.29
C LEU A 100 24.22 8.80 10.80
N ASN A 101 24.52 9.98 10.24
CA ASN A 101 24.24 10.33 8.84
C ASN A 101 22.81 9.95 8.39
N THR A 102 21.85 10.06 9.31
CA THR A 102 20.47 9.64 9.09
C THR A 102 19.53 10.80 9.37
N THR A 103 18.67 11.10 8.42
CA THR A 103 17.63 12.12 8.56
C THR A 103 16.28 11.45 8.64
N VAL A 104 15.56 11.69 9.75
CA VAL A 104 14.20 11.19 9.95
C VAL A 104 13.20 12.33 9.81
N ILE A 105 12.19 12.14 8.97
CA ILE A 105 11.15 13.11 8.64
C ILE A 105 9.80 12.49 8.91
N ALA A 106 9.23 12.80 10.08
CA ALA A 106 8.02 12.12 10.54
C ALA A 106 6.73 12.89 10.18
N SER A 107 6.77 14.21 10.05
CA SER A 107 5.59 15.06 9.86
C SER A 107 5.82 16.12 8.79
N ALA A 108 4.76 16.85 8.43
CA ALA A 108 4.88 18.04 7.59
C ALA A 108 5.71 19.15 8.27
N GLY A 109 6.12 20.15 7.48
CA GLY A 109 6.77 21.38 7.96
C GLY A 109 8.30 21.37 7.95
N TYR A 110 8.94 20.30 7.48
CA TYR A 110 10.40 20.28 7.31
C TYR A 110 10.79 21.06 6.05
N ALA A 111 11.75 21.98 6.20
CA ALA A 111 12.28 22.74 5.08
C ALA A 111 13.13 21.85 4.14
N PRO A 112 13.19 22.18 2.84
CA PRO A 112 14.11 21.53 1.91
C PRO A 112 15.56 21.60 2.39
N ARG A 113 16.36 20.58 2.05
CA ARG A 113 17.74 20.45 2.54
C ARG A 113 18.71 19.88 1.51
N LEU A 114 19.99 20.17 1.70
CA LEU A 114 21.04 19.58 0.87
C LEU A 114 21.28 18.13 1.28
N LEU A 115 21.32 17.24 0.28
CA LEU A 115 21.94 15.93 0.41
C LEU A 115 23.38 16.04 -0.09
N HIS A 116 24.30 15.45 0.66
CA HIS A 116 25.72 15.44 0.30
C HIS A 116 26.06 14.14 -0.41
N ARG A 117 27.09 14.20 -1.25
CA ARG A 117 27.77 13.02 -1.78
C ARG A 117 28.68 12.44 -0.71
N ARG A 118 29.23 11.23 -0.95
CA ARG A 118 30.18 10.60 -0.03
C ARG A 118 31.44 11.41 0.25
N ASP A 119 31.84 12.30 -0.66
CA ASP A 119 32.98 13.21 -0.49
C ASP A 119 32.64 14.48 0.33
N GLY A 120 31.40 14.62 0.80
CA GLY A 120 30.91 15.78 1.54
C GLY A 120 30.46 16.95 0.65
N SER A 121 30.59 16.86 -0.66
CA SER A 121 30.13 17.90 -1.59
C SER A 121 28.60 17.89 -1.75
N PRO A 122 27.94 19.04 -1.97
CA PRO A 122 26.52 19.08 -2.26
C PRO A 122 26.15 18.23 -3.50
N GLY A 123 25.23 17.28 -3.32
CA GLY A 123 24.81 16.33 -4.34
C GLY A 123 23.44 16.63 -4.95
N ALA A 124 22.47 17.01 -4.11
CA ALA A 124 21.08 17.31 -4.50
C ALA A 124 20.41 18.23 -3.47
N VAL A 125 19.26 18.79 -3.86
CA VAL A 125 18.30 19.38 -2.90
C VAL A 125 17.13 18.43 -2.74
N LEU A 126 16.80 18.07 -1.52
CA LEU A 126 15.67 17.22 -1.17
C LEU A 126 14.52 18.07 -0.63
N CYS A 127 13.30 17.85 -1.14
CA CYS A 127 12.04 18.24 -0.51
C CYS A 127 11.52 17.05 0.30
N PRO A 128 11.74 17.01 1.63
CA PRO A 128 11.38 15.86 2.45
C PRO A 128 9.89 15.92 2.83
N ILE A 129 9.05 15.32 1.99
CA ILE A 129 7.60 15.28 2.17
C ILE A 129 7.20 13.86 2.58
N PRO A 130 6.83 13.62 3.86
CA PRO A 130 6.32 12.33 4.32
C PRO A 130 4.83 12.18 3.97
N PHE A 131 4.15 11.19 4.55
CA PHE A 131 2.69 11.16 4.56
C PHE A 131 2.11 12.42 5.24
N LEU A 132 1.32 13.20 4.50
CA LEU A 132 0.71 14.43 4.98
C LEU A 132 -0.63 14.11 5.65
N ARG A 133 -0.70 14.21 6.97
CA ARG A 133 -1.99 14.05 7.65
C ARG A 133 -2.87 15.27 7.38
N PRO A 134 -4.17 15.12 7.10
CA PRO A 134 -5.03 16.27 6.81
C PRO A 134 -4.92 17.37 7.88
N ARG A 135 -4.99 17.00 9.16
CA ARG A 135 -4.87 17.96 10.28
C ARG A 135 -3.57 18.78 10.32
N ASP A 136 -2.52 18.33 9.64
CA ASP A 136 -1.22 19.01 9.61
C ASP A 136 -1.17 20.07 8.47
N ILE A 137 -2.07 20.00 7.49
CA ILE A 137 -2.06 20.84 6.28
C ILE A 137 -3.38 21.58 5.99
N ILE A 138 -4.47 21.20 6.65
CA ILE A 138 -5.77 21.86 6.52
C ILE A 138 -6.30 22.33 7.87
N THR A 139 -6.92 23.51 7.86
CA THR A 139 -7.76 23.99 8.96
C THR A 139 -9.22 23.61 8.69
N SER A 140 -9.80 22.78 9.56
CA SER A 140 -11.19 22.33 9.42
C SER A 140 -12.17 23.49 9.41
N GLN A 141 -13.15 23.45 8.50
CA GLN A 141 -14.25 24.41 8.44
C GLN A 141 -15.59 23.66 8.52
N ALA A 142 -16.50 24.18 9.34
CA ALA A 142 -17.84 23.59 9.49
C ALA A 142 -18.70 23.90 8.25
N GLY A 143 -19.61 22.99 7.91
CA GLY A 143 -20.57 23.18 6.81
C GLY A 143 -20.09 22.77 5.41
N LEU A 144 -18.84 22.33 5.24
CA LEU A 144 -18.34 21.85 3.96
C LEU A 144 -19.01 20.53 3.54
N SER A 145 -19.46 20.48 2.29
CA SER A 145 -19.88 19.25 1.61
C SER A 145 -18.70 18.29 1.38
N GLY A 146 -19.00 17.03 1.03
CA GLY A 146 -17.97 16.04 0.73
C GLY A 146 -17.04 16.46 -0.42
N SER A 147 -17.61 17.01 -1.49
CA SER A 147 -16.87 17.50 -2.66
C SER A 147 -15.93 18.67 -2.31
N GLU A 148 -16.40 19.60 -1.48
CA GLU A 148 -15.57 20.74 -1.04
C GLU A 148 -14.40 20.28 -0.16
N LYS A 149 -14.62 19.29 0.73
CA LYS A 149 -13.53 18.69 1.53
C LYS A 149 -12.49 18.01 0.66
N GLN A 150 -12.94 17.28 -0.37
CA GLN A 150 -12.04 16.64 -1.34
C GLN A 150 -11.18 17.68 -2.06
N GLN A 151 -11.80 18.72 -2.59
CA GLN A 151 -11.09 19.79 -3.31
C GLN A 151 -10.14 20.56 -2.40
N GLN A 152 -10.56 20.85 -1.16
CA GLN A 152 -9.71 21.52 -0.18
C GLN A 152 -8.45 20.70 0.15
N LEU A 153 -8.59 19.39 0.40
CA LEU A 153 -7.45 18.52 0.69
C LEU A 153 -6.54 18.39 -0.53
N LEU A 154 -7.10 18.22 -1.72
CA LEU A 154 -6.33 18.16 -2.96
C LEU A 154 -5.49 19.42 -3.16
N HIS A 155 -6.10 20.61 -3.05
CA HIS A 155 -5.38 21.87 -3.18
C HIS A 155 -4.33 22.05 -2.09
N ALA A 156 -4.64 21.72 -0.84
CA ALA A 156 -3.68 21.83 0.26
C ALA A 156 -2.44 20.95 0.04
N ILE A 157 -2.62 19.72 -0.46
CA ILE A 157 -1.50 18.85 -0.84
C ILE A 157 -0.72 19.47 -2.00
N ALA A 158 -1.41 19.88 -3.08
CA ALA A 158 -0.75 20.47 -4.25
C ALA A 158 0.07 21.71 -3.89
N ASP A 159 -0.51 22.65 -3.14
CA ASP A 159 0.13 23.87 -2.68
C ASP A 159 1.34 23.58 -1.80
N TYR A 160 1.25 22.59 -0.90
CA TYR A 160 2.37 22.15 -0.08
C TYR A 160 3.55 21.65 -0.94
N TYR A 161 3.28 20.83 -1.96
CA TYR A 161 4.32 20.39 -2.89
C TYR A 161 4.94 21.56 -3.68
N GLN A 162 4.11 22.49 -4.17
CA GLN A 162 4.61 23.67 -4.91
C GLN A 162 5.48 24.57 -4.04
N GLN A 163 5.07 24.82 -2.80
CA GLN A 163 5.83 25.60 -1.83
C GLN A 163 7.20 24.94 -1.54
N GLN A 164 7.20 23.63 -1.24
CA GLN A 164 8.43 22.88 -0.98
C GLN A 164 9.39 22.93 -2.18
N HIS A 165 8.87 22.78 -3.40
CA HIS A 165 9.68 22.88 -4.61
C HIS A 165 10.24 24.30 -4.84
N GLN A 166 9.45 25.34 -4.56
CA GLN A 166 9.90 26.73 -4.66
C GLN A 166 11.04 27.01 -3.66
N GLU A 167 10.87 26.60 -2.41
CA GLU A 167 11.90 26.70 -1.37
C GLU A 167 13.16 25.89 -1.74
N ALA A 168 13.00 24.71 -2.33
CA ALA A 168 14.11 23.91 -2.81
C ALA A 168 14.86 24.58 -3.98
N CYS A 169 14.14 25.25 -4.89
CA CYS A 169 14.75 26.03 -5.96
C CYS A 169 15.52 27.24 -5.42
N GLN A 170 14.99 27.92 -4.40
CA GLN A 170 15.69 29.00 -3.71
C GLN A 170 16.95 28.48 -3.02
N LEU A 171 16.84 27.35 -2.30
CA LEU A 171 17.99 26.71 -1.66
C LEU A 171 19.02 26.26 -2.69
N ARG A 172 18.61 25.69 -3.84
CA ARG A 172 19.53 25.32 -4.93
C ARG A 172 20.34 26.53 -5.40
N GLY A 173 19.69 27.67 -5.57
CA GLY A 173 20.27 28.87 -6.19
C GLY A 173 20.75 28.56 -7.61
N GLU A 174 21.94 29.05 -7.97
CA GLU A 174 22.54 28.86 -9.29
C GLU A 174 23.30 27.52 -9.45
N ARG A 175 23.36 26.70 -8.39
CA ARG A 175 24.09 25.43 -8.41
C ARG A 175 23.38 24.41 -9.30
N LYS A 176 24.16 23.63 -10.04
CA LYS A 176 23.68 22.50 -10.86
C LYS A 176 23.39 21.27 -10.00
N LEU A 177 22.38 21.37 -9.12
CA LEU A 177 21.91 20.28 -8.27
C LEU A 177 20.50 19.86 -8.68
N PRO A 178 20.20 18.55 -8.77
CA PRO A 178 18.84 18.10 -8.97
C PRO A 178 17.98 18.38 -7.75
N VAL A 179 16.70 18.65 -7.97
CA VAL A 179 15.68 18.71 -6.92
C VAL A 179 14.95 17.36 -6.87
N ILE A 180 15.00 16.71 -5.72
CA ILE A 180 14.32 15.45 -5.45
C ILE A 180 13.16 15.74 -4.50
N ALA A 181 11.93 15.43 -4.91
CA ALA A 181 10.80 15.42 -3.99
C ALA A 181 10.47 13.99 -3.55
N THR A 182 9.93 13.84 -2.36
CA THR A 182 9.40 12.56 -1.89
C THR A 182 7.89 12.65 -1.71
N GLY A 183 7.25 11.54 -1.41
CA GLY A 183 5.84 11.52 -1.05
C GLY A 183 5.39 10.13 -0.62
N HIS A 184 4.27 10.09 0.10
CA HIS A 184 3.63 8.83 0.47
C HIS A 184 2.12 9.01 0.37
N LEU A 185 1.55 8.64 -0.78
CA LEU A 185 0.13 8.82 -1.13
C LEU A 185 -0.27 7.93 -2.31
N THR A 186 -1.57 7.79 -2.59
CA THR A 186 -2.10 7.13 -3.79
C THR A 186 -2.29 8.14 -4.92
N THR A 187 -1.77 7.86 -6.12
CA THR A 187 -2.03 8.66 -7.34
C THR A 187 -3.12 8.05 -8.22
N VAL A 188 -3.72 8.87 -9.08
CA VAL A 188 -4.69 8.40 -10.09
C VAL A 188 -4.03 7.36 -11.01
N GLY A 189 -4.73 6.24 -11.24
CA GLY A 189 -4.26 5.14 -12.09
C GLY A 189 -3.27 4.19 -11.40
N ALA A 190 -2.99 4.37 -10.11
CA ALA A 190 -2.12 3.46 -9.37
C ALA A 190 -2.73 2.05 -9.25
N SER A 191 -1.94 1.03 -9.55
CA SER A 191 -2.30 -0.37 -9.29
C SER A 191 -2.10 -0.69 -7.81
N LYS A 192 -3.19 -0.76 -7.04
CA LYS A 192 -3.19 -1.13 -5.62
C LYS A 192 -3.05 -2.64 -5.43
N SER A 193 -2.48 -3.05 -4.29
CA SER A 193 -2.52 -4.43 -3.78
C SER A 193 -3.31 -4.49 -2.47
N ASP A 194 -3.60 -5.70 -2.00
CA ASP A 194 -4.40 -5.95 -0.80
C ASP A 194 -3.78 -5.41 0.50
N ALA A 195 -2.45 -5.34 0.56
CA ALA A 195 -1.76 -4.81 1.74
C ALA A 195 -1.81 -3.27 1.81
N VAL A 196 -2.17 -2.58 0.72
CA VAL A 196 -2.31 -1.12 0.71
C VAL A 196 -3.58 -0.73 1.47
N ARG A 197 -3.44 0.01 2.56
CA ARG A 197 -4.59 0.58 3.29
C ARG A 197 -5.10 1.81 2.56
N ASP A 198 -6.42 1.96 2.46
CA ASP A 198 -6.97 3.21 1.95
C ASP A 198 -6.64 4.37 2.90
N ILE A 199 -6.08 5.43 2.33
CA ILE A 199 -5.77 6.69 3.01
C ILE A 199 -6.78 7.75 2.60
N TYR A 200 -6.90 8.80 3.42
CA TYR A 200 -7.81 9.93 3.17
C TYR A 200 -9.28 9.51 2.95
N ILE A 201 -9.70 8.38 3.55
CA ILE A 201 -11.07 7.83 3.44
C ILE A 201 -12.11 8.92 3.72
N GLY A 202 -13.05 9.08 2.78
CA GLY A 202 -14.11 10.09 2.85
C GLY A 202 -13.68 11.50 2.42
N THR A 203 -12.47 11.66 1.87
CA THR A 203 -11.99 12.95 1.35
C THR A 203 -11.32 12.81 -0.02
N LEU A 204 -10.17 12.15 -0.15
CA LEU A 204 -9.40 12.11 -1.40
C LEU A 204 -9.02 10.69 -1.79
N ASP A 205 -9.63 10.16 -2.84
CA ASP A 205 -9.37 8.78 -3.28
C ASP A 205 -8.00 8.62 -3.95
N ALA A 206 -7.59 9.60 -4.75
CA ALA A 206 -6.35 9.58 -5.50
C ALA A 206 -5.88 10.99 -5.88
N PHE A 207 -4.57 11.20 -5.89
CA PHE A 207 -3.93 12.46 -6.25
C PHE A 207 -3.57 12.49 -7.76
N PRO A 208 -4.01 13.49 -8.55
CA PRO A 208 -3.65 13.58 -9.95
C PRO A 208 -2.18 14.00 -10.13
N ALA A 209 -1.42 13.24 -10.94
CA ALA A 209 0.01 13.43 -11.12
C ALA A 209 0.41 14.82 -11.64
N GLN A 210 -0.47 15.47 -12.42
CA GLN A 210 -0.26 16.81 -12.97
C GLN A 210 -0.13 17.92 -11.91
N HIS A 211 -0.53 17.66 -10.66
CA HIS A 211 -0.37 18.62 -9.56
C HIS A 211 1.01 18.55 -8.91
N PHE A 212 1.83 17.54 -9.23
CA PHE A 212 3.21 17.52 -8.78
C PHE A 212 4.04 18.65 -9.42
N PRO A 213 4.99 19.24 -8.67
CA PRO A 213 5.90 20.25 -9.19
C PRO A 213 6.93 19.61 -10.13
N PRO A 214 7.58 20.41 -10.99
CA PRO A 214 8.57 19.92 -11.95
C PRO A 214 9.93 19.64 -11.31
N ALA A 215 9.96 18.77 -10.29
CA ALA A 215 11.19 18.26 -9.68
C ALA A 215 11.91 17.30 -10.64
N ASP A 216 13.23 17.17 -10.51
CA ASP A 216 14.02 16.29 -11.37
C ASP A 216 13.74 14.80 -11.08
N TYR A 217 13.32 14.46 -9.85
CA TYR A 217 12.81 13.13 -9.50
C TYR A 217 11.80 13.23 -8.35
N ILE A 218 10.75 12.40 -8.40
CA ILE A 218 9.74 12.27 -7.35
C ILE A 218 9.67 10.82 -6.88
N ALA A 219 10.16 10.59 -5.67
CA ALA A 219 10.23 9.30 -5.00
C ALA A 219 8.98 9.05 -4.15
N LEU A 220 8.04 8.24 -4.65
CA LEU A 220 6.78 7.93 -3.96
C LEU A 220 6.81 6.53 -3.33
N GLY A 221 6.25 6.42 -2.12
CA GLY A 221 5.82 5.15 -1.51
C GLY A 221 4.30 5.09 -1.31
N HIS A 222 3.80 4.08 -0.59
CA HIS A 222 2.39 3.71 -0.32
C HIS A 222 1.85 2.60 -1.24
N ILE A 223 2.28 2.58 -2.51
CA ILE A 223 1.85 1.58 -3.48
C ILE A 223 2.93 0.51 -3.62
N HIS A 224 2.61 -0.71 -3.23
CA HIS A 224 3.59 -1.80 -3.07
C HIS A 224 4.09 -2.41 -4.39
N ARG A 225 3.50 -2.03 -5.53
CA ARG A 225 3.94 -2.46 -6.86
C ARG A 225 4.70 -1.32 -7.55
N ALA A 226 5.93 -1.62 -7.96
CA ALA A 226 6.74 -0.70 -8.75
C ALA A 226 6.02 -0.28 -10.04
N GLN A 227 5.89 1.03 -10.26
CA GLN A 227 5.24 1.58 -11.45
C GLN A 227 5.60 3.04 -11.68
N CYS A 228 5.53 3.48 -12.94
CA CYS A 228 5.60 4.88 -13.32
C CYS A 228 4.24 5.55 -13.10
N VAL A 229 4.26 6.83 -12.72
CA VAL A 229 3.04 7.61 -12.52
C VAL A 229 2.81 8.52 -13.73
N GLY A 230 1.59 8.50 -14.27
CA GLY A 230 1.17 9.42 -15.34
C GLY A 230 1.99 9.31 -16.64
N GLY A 231 2.60 8.17 -16.92
CA GLY A 231 3.47 7.98 -18.09
C GLY A 231 4.80 8.72 -18.02
N THR A 232 5.18 9.23 -16.85
CA THR A 232 6.45 9.95 -16.66
C THR A 232 7.54 9.03 -16.13
N GLU A 233 8.79 9.26 -16.55
CA GLU A 233 9.91 8.42 -16.12
C GLU A 233 10.52 8.83 -14.78
N HIS A 234 10.25 10.06 -14.32
CA HIS A 234 10.87 10.66 -13.14
C HIS A 234 9.94 10.68 -11.90
N ILE A 235 8.66 10.30 -12.04
CA ILE A 235 7.72 10.11 -10.92
C ILE A 235 7.41 8.62 -10.79
N ARG A 236 7.86 7.99 -9.70
CA ARG A 236 7.80 6.54 -9.57
C ARG A 236 7.40 6.09 -8.17
N TYR A 237 6.66 4.99 -8.14
CA TYR A 237 6.64 4.08 -7.00
C TYR A 237 7.74 3.04 -7.16
N CYS A 238 8.51 2.80 -6.10
CA CYS A 238 9.43 1.67 -6.05
C CYS A 238 8.74 0.39 -5.57
N GLY A 239 7.68 0.53 -4.78
CA GLY A 239 6.99 -0.61 -4.18
C GLY A 239 7.74 -1.21 -3.01
N SER A 240 7.12 -2.23 -2.41
CA SER A 240 7.71 -2.94 -1.28
C SER A 240 8.86 -3.84 -1.75
N PRO A 241 9.92 -4.02 -0.95
CA PRO A 241 11.06 -4.88 -1.31
C PRO A 241 10.75 -6.37 -1.15
N ILE A 242 9.71 -6.73 -0.40
CA ILE A 242 9.21 -8.10 -0.23
C ILE A 242 7.72 -8.15 -0.56
N ALA A 243 7.14 -9.33 -0.79
CA ALA A 243 5.69 -9.45 -1.00
C ALA A 243 4.95 -9.26 0.34
N LEU A 244 4.13 -8.20 0.44
CA LEU A 244 3.38 -7.86 1.65
C LEU A 244 1.97 -8.46 1.68
N SER A 245 1.48 -8.91 0.53
CA SER A 245 0.23 -9.66 0.34
C SER A 245 0.38 -10.70 -0.77
N PHE A 246 -0.53 -11.68 -0.79
CA PHE A 246 -0.50 -12.78 -1.74
C PHE A 246 -0.78 -12.37 -3.19
N ASP A 247 -1.49 -11.26 -3.43
CA ASP A 247 -1.74 -10.70 -4.77
C ASP A 247 -0.49 -10.01 -5.38
N GLU A 248 0.59 -9.88 -4.61
CA GLU A 248 1.92 -9.45 -5.06
C GLU A 248 2.84 -10.64 -5.40
N CYS A 249 2.37 -11.88 -5.19
CA CYS A 249 3.09 -13.09 -5.52
C CYS A 249 3.47 -13.15 -7.01
N GLY A 250 4.69 -13.61 -7.31
CA GLY A 250 5.21 -13.74 -8.68
C GLY A 250 5.49 -12.40 -9.38
N LYS A 251 5.34 -11.26 -8.69
CA LYS A 251 5.74 -9.95 -9.19
C LYS A 251 7.17 -9.64 -8.76
N SER A 252 7.97 -9.12 -9.69
CA SER A 252 9.33 -8.69 -9.39
C SER A 252 9.33 -7.59 -8.33
N LYS A 253 10.16 -7.79 -7.30
CA LYS A 253 10.45 -6.80 -6.27
C LYS A 253 11.73 -6.06 -6.64
N CYS A 254 11.77 -4.75 -6.42
CA CYS A 254 12.93 -3.96 -6.82
C CYS A 254 13.20 -2.77 -5.89
N VAL A 255 14.44 -2.30 -5.94
CA VAL A 255 14.85 -0.98 -5.46
C VAL A 255 15.34 -0.19 -6.68
N HIS A 256 15.00 1.09 -6.74
CA HIS A 256 15.41 1.94 -7.87
C HIS A 256 16.78 2.56 -7.58
N LEU A 257 17.78 2.24 -8.40
CA LEU A 257 19.04 2.99 -8.46
C LEU A 257 18.86 4.17 -9.41
N VAL A 258 18.85 5.38 -8.86
CA VAL A 258 18.63 6.61 -9.63
C VAL A 258 19.94 7.36 -9.75
N THR A 259 20.33 7.69 -10.98
CA THR A 259 21.55 8.43 -11.27
C THR A 259 21.22 9.83 -11.77
N PHE A 260 21.94 10.82 -11.21
CA PHE A 260 21.86 12.21 -11.60
C PHE A 260 23.20 12.73 -12.11
N GLU A 261 23.16 13.44 -13.22
CA GLU A 261 24.31 14.09 -13.87
C GLU A 261 24.03 15.56 -14.17
N GLN A 262 25.02 16.42 -13.95
CA GLN A 262 24.94 17.86 -14.23
C GLN A 262 23.69 18.58 -13.72
N GLY A 263 23.13 18.13 -12.59
CA GLY A 263 21.93 18.73 -11.99
C GLY A 263 20.61 18.20 -12.54
N LYS A 264 20.62 17.12 -13.33
CA LYS A 264 19.44 16.53 -13.96
C LYS A 264 19.36 15.03 -13.72
N TRP A 265 18.13 14.51 -13.76
CA TRP A 265 17.88 13.06 -13.81
C TRP A 265 18.45 12.50 -15.11
N GLN A 266 19.17 11.37 -14.99
CA GLN A 266 19.80 10.69 -16.12
C GLN A 266 19.15 9.32 -16.37
N SER A 267 19.01 8.51 -15.32
CA SER A 267 18.49 7.15 -15.45
C SER A 267 17.90 6.64 -14.13
N THR A 268 17.01 5.67 -14.26
CA THR A 268 16.48 4.86 -13.17
C THR A 268 16.63 3.39 -13.55
N GLU A 269 17.43 2.64 -12.81
CA GLU A 269 17.59 1.20 -12.96
C GLU A 269 16.83 0.46 -11.86
N SER A 270 15.98 -0.50 -12.23
CA SER A 270 15.26 -1.34 -11.28
C SER A 270 16.13 -2.53 -10.87
N LEU A 271 16.76 -2.46 -9.71
CA LEU A 271 17.57 -3.55 -9.17
C LEU A 271 16.66 -4.57 -8.49
N ALA A 272 16.65 -5.81 -8.99
CA ALA A 272 15.78 -6.86 -8.48
C ALA A 272 16.21 -7.30 -7.07
N VAL A 273 15.26 -7.36 -6.14
CA VAL A 273 15.47 -7.88 -4.78
C VAL A 273 15.35 -9.40 -4.81
N PRO A 274 16.36 -10.16 -4.34
CA PRO A 274 16.28 -11.62 -4.26
C PRO A 274 15.14 -12.08 -3.34
N VAL A 275 14.36 -13.05 -3.80
CA VAL A 275 13.27 -13.65 -3.02
C VAL A 275 13.84 -14.75 -2.13
N THR A 276 13.65 -14.63 -0.81
CA THR A 276 14.14 -15.61 0.17
C THR A 276 13.04 -16.49 0.79
N GLN A 277 11.78 -16.06 0.71
CA GLN A 277 10.60 -16.84 1.07
C GLN A 277 9.62 -16.87 -0.11
N PRO A 278 9.47 -18.00 -0.80
CA PRO A 278 8.51 -18.13 -1.89
C PRO A 278 7.07 -18.15 -1.35
N LEU A 279 6.19 -17.47 -2.08
CA LEU A 279 4.74 -17.50 -1.90
C LEU A 279 4.10 -18.15 -3.13
N ALA A 280 2.91 -18.72 -2.99
CA ALA A 280 2.05 -19.06 -4.11
C ALA A 280 0.57 -18.95 -3.75
N VAL A 281 -0.25 -18.68 -4.77
CA VAL A 281 -1.71 -18.64 -4.65
C VAL A 281 -2.29 -19.73 -5.53
N LEU A 282 -3.07 -20.63 -4.95
CA LEU A 282 -3.79 -21.69 -5.66
C LEU A 282 -5.25 -21.31 -5.74
N LYS A 283 -5.83 -21.37 -6.93
CA LYS A 283 -7.25 -21.04 -7.14
C LYS A 283 -7.96 -22.14 -7.90
N GLY A 284 -9.18 -22.49 -7.47
CA GLY A 284 -10.03 -23.43 -8.19
C GLY A 284 -10.89 -24.30 -7.28
N ASP A 285 -11.40 -25.40 -7.83
CA ASP A 285 -12.00 -26.48 -7.06
C ASP A 285 -10.91 -27.37 -6.42
N LEU A 286 -11.33 -28.33 -5.58
CA LEU A 286 -10.40 -29.20 -4.89
C LEU A 286 -9.55 -30.06 -5.86
N ALA A 287 -10.09 -30.45 -7.01
CA ALA A 287 -9.37 -31.25 -7.99
C ALA A 287 -8.26 -30.42 -8.64
N SER A 288 -8.56 -29.19 -9.05
CA SER A 288 -7.59 -28.24 -9.60
C SER A 288 -6.51 -27.85 -8.60
N ILE A 289 -6.88 -27.65 -7.33
CA ILE A 289 -5.90 -27.38 -6.25
C ILE A 289 -4.97 -28.59 -6.08
N THR A 290 -5.51 -29.81 -6.12
CA THR A 290 -4.70 -31.04 -6.01
C THR A 290 -3.71 -31.15 -7.18
N GLU A 291 -4.15 -30.87 -8.40
CA GLU A 291 -3.28 -30.85 -9.59
C GLU A 291 -2.19 -29.78 -9.48
N GLN A 292 -2.54 -28.56 -9.03
CA GLN A 292 -1.56 -27.49 -8.83
C GLN A 292 -0.52 -27.83 -7.73
N LEU A 293 -0.89 -28.60 -6.71
CA LEU A 293 0.02 -29.04 -5.66
C LEU A 293 1.09 -30.03 -6.16
N GLU A 294 0.83 -30.75 -7.25
CA GLU A 294 1.77 -31.72 -7.83
C GLU A 294 3.10 -31.08 -8.26
N GLN A 295 3.12 -29.77 -8.54
CA GLN A 295 4.35 -29.06 -8.91
C GLN A 295 5.43 -29.09 -7.80
N TRP A 296 5.05 -29.32 -6.54
CA TRP A 296 5.98 -29.42 -5.40
C TRP A 296 6.26 -30.87 -4.99
N ARG A 297 5.68 -31.86 -5.67
CA ARG A 297 5.92 -33.26 -5.34
C ARG A 297 7.33 -33.67 -5.76
N GLY A 298 8.12 -34.15 -4.80
CA GLY A 298 9.50 -34.59 -5.03
C GLY A 298 10.51 -33.46 -5.28
N VAL A 299 10.13 -32.21 -5.04
CA VAL A 299 11.03 -31.05 -5.11
C VAL A 299 11.68 -30.84 -3.74
N GLU A 300 13.00 -30.68 -3.68
CA GLU A 300 13.68 -30.21 -2.48
C GLU A 300 13.58 -28.67 -2.42
N GLN A 301 12.75 -28.16 -1.51
CA GLN A 301 12.50 -26.73 -1.36
C GLN A 301 12.67 -26.31 0.10
N SER A 302 13.60 -25.39 0.36
CA SER A 302 13.84 -24.79 1.66
C SER A 302 14.16 -23.30 1.49
N PRO A 303 13.41 -22.39 2.15
CA PRO A 303 12.27 -22.63 3.03
C PRO A 303 11.02 -23.15 2.27
N PRO A 304 10.03 -23.75 2.99
CA PRO A 304 8.79 -24.23 2.38
C PRO A 304 7.99 -23.09 1.75
N VAL A 305 7.29 -23.35 0.65
CA VAL A 305 6.46 -22.32 -0.01
C VAL A 305 5.22 -22.02 0.82
N TRP A 306 4.96 -20.75 1.10
CA TRP A 306 3.73 -20.33 1.78
C TRP A 306 2.56 -20.24 0.79
N LEU A 307 1.45 -20.91 1.11
CA LEU A 307 0.29 -21.01 0.24
C LEU A 307 -0.93 -20.24 0.75
N ASP A 308 -1.60 -19.55 -0.16
CA ASP A 308 -2.99 -19.12 -0.05
C ASP A 308 -3.86 -19.94 -1.02
N ILE A 309 -4.87 -20.61 -0.49
CA ILE A 309 -5.76 -21.48 -1.26
C ILE A 309 -7.15 -20.81 -1.33
N GLU A 310 -7.52 -20.39 -2.53
CA GLU A 310 -8.82 -19.79 -2.85
C GLU A 310 -9.74 -20.79 -3.54
N ILE A 311 -10.81 -21.17 -2.85
CA ILE A 311 -11.78 -22.17 -3.32
C ILE A 311 -12.94 -21.46 -4.02
N THR A 312 -13.24 -21.88 -5.25
CA THR A 312 -14.27 -21.26 -6.10
C THR A 312 -15.63 -21.97 -6.07
N THR A 313 -15.74 -23.15 -5.46
CA THR A 313 -16.98 -23.94 -5.43
C THR A 313 -17.96 -23.48 -4.34
N ASP A 314 -19.27 -23.55 -4.62
CA ASP A 314 -20.34 -23.18 -3.68
C ASP A 314 -20.39 -24.11 -2.44
N ASP A 315 -20.02 -25.37 -2.61
CA ASP A 315 -19.85 -26.34 -1.53
C ASP A 315 -18.53 -26.08 -0.79
N TYR A 316 -18.52 -25.08 0.09
CA TYR A 316 -17.47 -24.99 1.10
C TYR A 316 -17.68 -26.14 2.09
N LEU A 317 -17.06 -27.28 1.79
CA LEU A 317 -17.14 -28.46 2.62
C LEU A 317 -16.63 -28.14 4.03
N HIS A 318 -17.38 -28.54 5.05
CA HIS A 318 -17.00 -28.31 6.45
C HIS A 318 -15.65 -28.96 6.83
N ASP A 319 -15.17 -29.92 6.02
CA ASP A 319 -13.92 -30.66 6.21
C ASP A 319 -12.77 -30.18 5.29
N ILE A 320 -12.93 -29.07 4.57
CA ILE A 320 -11.99 -28.65 3.53
C ILE A 320 -10.57 -28.40 4.04
N GLN A 321 -10.45 -27.78 5.22
CA GLN A 321 -9.15 -27.55 5.88
C GLN A 321 -8.43 -28.88 6.16
N ARG A 322 -9.16 -29.89 6.64
CA ARG A 322 -8.60 -31.22 6.94
C ARG A 322 -8.13 -31.93 5.66
N ARG A 323 -8.89 -31.80 4.57
CA ARG A 323 -8.50 -32.37 3.26
C ARG A 323 -7.23 -31.73 2.74
N ILE A 324 -7.17 -30.40 2.73
CA ILE A 324 -5.97 -29.65 2.31
C ILE A 324 -4.76 -30.00 3.19
N GLN A 325 -4.94 -30.10 4.51
CA GLN A 325 -3.87 -30.52 5.41
C GLN A 325 -3.33 -31.92 5.05
N THR A 326 -4.22 -32.87 4.78
CA THR A 326 -3.82 -34.24 4.38
C THR A 326 -3.07 -34.25 3.04
N LEU A 327 -3.50 -33.42 2.08
CA LEU A 327 -2.85 -33.31 0.76
C LEU A 327 -1.46 -32.68 0.85
N THR A 328 -1.26 -31.74 1.78
CA THR A 328 -0.02 -30.95 1.90
C THR A 328 0.99 -31.54 2.88
N GLU A 329 0.62 -32.52 3.70
CA GLU A 329 1.48 -33.12 4.74
C GLU A 329 2.81 -33.69 4.20
N SER A 330 2.83 -34.18 2.96
CA SER A 330 4.03 -34.75 2.32
C SER A 330 4.80 -33.78 1.43
N LEU A 331 4.33 -32.54 1.30
CA LEU A 331 4.87 -31.55 0.36
C LEU A 331 5.69 -30.48 1.11
N PRO A 332 6.71 -29.88 0.46
CA PRO A 332 7.53 -28.82 1.06
C PRO A 332 6.80 -27.46 1.01
N VAL A 333 5.56 -27.43 1.49
CA VAL A 333 4.68 -26.26 1.47
C VAL A 333 4.07 -26.04 2.84
N GLU A 334 3.68 -24.80 3.13
CA GLU A 334 2.97 -24.45 4.35
C GLU A 334 1.74 -23.60 4.00
N VAL A 335 0.55 -24.09 4.34
CA VAL A 335 -0.70 -23.41 4.05
C VAL A 335 -0.97 -22.36 5.13
N LEU A 336 -0.99 -21.08 4.74
CA LEU A 336 -1.27 -19.97 5.65
C LEU A 336 -2.75 -19.58 5.64
N LEU A 337 -3.40 -19.73 4.49
CA LEU A 337 -4.78 -19.29 4.30
C LEU A 337 -5.55 -20.27 3.43
N VAL A 338 -6.77 -20.58 3.85
CA VAL A 338 -7.78 -21.27 3.03
C VAL A 338 -9.05 -20.42 3.09
N ARG A 339 -9.50 -19.94 1.94
CA ARG A 339 -10.63 -19.00 1.85
C ARG A 339 -11.48 -19.26 0.61
N ARG A 340 -12.69 -18.70 0.61
CA ARG A 340 -13.50 -18.63 -0.62
C ARG A 340 -12.98 -17.54 -1.54
N SER A 341 -13.14 -17.76 -2.85
CA SER A 341 -12.77 -16.78 -3.87
C SER A 341 -13.46 -15.43 -3.63
N ARG A 342 -12.71 -14.35 -3.88
CA ARG A 342 -13.19 -12.97 -3.74
C ARG A 342 -14.33 -12.63 -4.70
N GLU A 343 -14.31 -13.16 -5.92
CA GLU A 343 -15.37 -12.91 -6.91
C GLU A 343 -16.73 -13.39 -6.41
N GLN A 344 -16.75 -14.49 -5.66
CA GLN A 344 -17.97 -15.02 -5.04
C GLN A 344 -18.46 -14.07 -3.92
N ARG A 345 -17.53 -13.52 -3.12
CA ARG A 345 -17.85 -12.56 -2.06
C ARG A 345 -18.37 -11.22 -2.60
N GLU A 346 -17.78 -10.73 -3.69
CA GLU A 346 -18.22 -9.52 -4.39
C GLU A 346 -19.60 -9.71 -5.04
N ARG A 347 -19.89 -10.88 -5.63
CA ARG A 347 -21.24 -11.21 -6.11
C ARG A 347 -22.26 -11.29 -4.98
N SER A 348 -21.90 -11.83 -3.82
CA SER A 348 -22.77 -11.82 -2.64
C SER A 348 -23.06 -10.41 -2.15
N LEU A 349 -22.05 -9.52 -2.13
CA LEU A 349 -22.20 -8.12 -1.72
C LEU A 349 -22.93 -7.25 -2.76
N ALA A 350 -22.74 -7.51 -4.05
CA ALA A 350 -23.44 -6.82 -5.13
C ALA A 350 -24.96 -7.11 -5.10
N ASN A 351 -25.36 -8.26 -4.58
CA ASN A 351 -26.75 -8.59 -4.30
C ASN A 351 -27.30 -7.84 -3.05
N GLU A 352 -26.42 -7.33 -2.18
CA GLU A 352 -26.77 -6.46 -1.07
C GLU A 352 -26.64 -4.98 -1.47
N ARG A 353 -27.47 -4.50 -2.40
CA ARG A 353 -27.78 -3.07 -2.39
C ARG A 353 -28.43 -2.76 -1.04
N ARG A 354 -27.70 -2.03 -0.19
CA ARG A 354 -28.20 -1.52 1.10
C ARG A 354 -29.19 -0.38 0.84
N GLU A 355 -30.33 -0.73 0.29
CA GLU A 355 -31.51 0.12 0.36
C GLU A 355 -32.05 0.02 1.78
N THR A 356 -32.27 1.17 2.39
CA THR A 356 -32.88 1.25 3.72
C THR A 356 -34.39 1.12 3.60
N LEU A 357 -35.08 0.63 4.64
CA LEU A 357 -36.55 0.55 4.62
C LEU A 357 -37.22 1.92 4.40
N SER A 358 -36.53 3.01 4.74
CA SER A 358 -36.98 4.38 4.48
C SER A 358 -36.96 4.80 3.01
N GLU A 359 -36.18 4.12 2.17
CA GLU A 359 -36.07 4.39 0.73
C GLU A 359 -36.98 3.48 -0.11
N LEU A 360 -37.57 2.45 0.52
CA LEU A 360 -38.43 1.48 -0.13
C LEU A 360 -39.90 1.82 0.08
N SER A 361 -40.71 1.68 -0.98
CA SER A 361 -42.16 1.70 -0.81
C SER A 361 -42.63 0.45 -0.07
N VAL A 362 -43.80 0.54 0.55
CA VAL A 362 -44.43 -0.60 1.25
C VAL A 362 -44.69 -1.76 0.27
N GLU A 363 -44.99 -1.44 -0.98
CA GLU A 363 -45.15 -2.39 -2.09
C GLU A 363 -43.84 -3.06 -2.49
N GLU A 364 -42.72 -2.33 -2.50
CA GLU A 364 -41.39 -2.90 -2.77
C GLU A 364 -40.97 -3.86 -1.64
N VAL A 365 -41.27 -3.53 -0.39
CA VAL A 365 -41.05 -4.41 0.77
C VAL A 365 -41.89 -5.68 0.62
N PHE A 366 -43.16 -5.56 0.22
CA PHE A 366 -44.04 -6.71 -0.03
C PHE A 366 -43.54 -7.58 -1.19
N ALA A 367 -43.10 -6.96 -2.30
CA ALA A 367 -42.53 -7.68 -3.43
C ALA A 367 -41.29 -8.50 -3.04
N ARG A 368 -40.42 -7.96 -2.19
CA ARG A 368 -39.27 -8.69 -1.63
C ARG A 368 -39.69 -9.86 -0.75
N ARG A 369 -40.75 -9.70 0.05
CA ARG A 369 -41.31 -10.79 0.85
C ARG A 369 -41.86 -11.92 -0.03
N LEU A 370 -42.53 -11.59 -1.13
CA LEU A 370 -43.02 -12.58 -2.11
C LEU A 370 -41.89 -13.27 -2.88
N ALA A 371 -40.76 -12.59 -3.10
CA ALA A 371 -39.60 -13.18 -3.77
C ALA A 371 -38.93 -14.30 -2.96
N LEU A 372 -39.14 -14.34 -1.64
CA LEU A 372 -38.69 -15.43 -0.76
C LEU A 372 -39.58 -16.67 -0.83
N GLU A 373 -40.74 -16.58 -1.50
CA GLU A 373 -41.72 -17.67 -1.59
C GLU A 373 -41.73 -18.27 -3.01
N ALA A 374 -41.90 -19.58 -3.09
CA ALA A 374 -42.11 -20.28 -4.35
C ALA A 374 -43.58 -20.15 -4.80
N LEU A 375 -43.91 -19.04 -5.47
CA LEU A 375 -45.26 -18.71 -5.93
C LEU A 375 -45.39 -18.85 -7.45
N ASP A 376 -46.52 -19.38 -7.91
CA ASP A 376 -46.84 -19.34 -9.33
C ASP A 376 -47.25 -17.91 -9.77
N PRO A 377 -47.14 -17.56 -11.08
CA PRO A 377 -47.46 -16.22 -11.55
C PRO A 377 -48.90 -15.76 -11.20
N PRO A 378 -49.95 -16.59 -11.32
CA PRO A 378 -51.30 -16.22 -10.92
C PRO A 378 -51.46 -15.89 -9.43
N GLN A 379 -50.81 -16.66 -8.53
CA GLN A 379 -50.83 -16.40 -7.09
C GLN A 379 -50.11 -15.10 -6.77
N ARG A 380 -48.96 -14.86 -7.39
CA ARG A 380 -48.19 -13.62 -7.20
C ARG A 380 -49.01 -12.39 -7.62
N GLU A 381 -49.68 -12.46 -8.78
CA GLU A 381 -50.54 -11.38 -9.26
C GLU A 381 -51.74 -11.13 -8.33
N ARG A 382 -52.41 -12.21 -7.89
CA ARG A 382 -53.53 -12.10 -6.95
C ARG A 382 -53.11 -11.52 -5.59
N LEU A 383 -51.96 -11.94 -5.05
CA LEU A 383 -51.44 -11.44 -3.79
C LEU A 383 -51.06 -9.95 -3.89
N ASN A 384 -50.44 -9.53 -4.99
CA ASN A 384 -50.15 -8.13 -5.25
C ASN A 384 -51.42 -7.29 -5.32
N GLN A 385 -52.45 -7.73 -6.04
CA GLN A 385 -53.73 -7.02 -6.14
C GLN A 385 -54.42 -6.86 -4.78
N LEU A 386 -54.47 -7.92 -3.97
CA LEU A 386 -55.06 -7.88 -2.63
C LEU A 386 -54.28 -6.99 -1.67
N PHE A 387 -52.95 -7.00 -1.77
CA PHE A 387 -52.10 -6.14 -0.95
C PHE A 387 -52.29 -4.66 -1.30
N SER A 388 -52.24 -4.31 -2.58
CA SER A 388 -52.44 -2.93 -3.04
C SER A 388 -53.83 -2.38 -2.70
N SER A 389 -54.89 -3.20 -2.81
CA SER A 389 -56.23 -2.76 -2.45
C SER A 389 -56.39 -2.50 -0.94
N THR A 390 -55.76 -3.34 -0.11
CA THR A 390 -55.79 -3.17 1.35
C THR A 390 -55.02 -1.95 1.80
N LEU A 391 -53.85 -1.70 1.19
CA LEU A 391 -53.03 -0.53 1.47
C LEU A 391 -53.76 0.77 1.09
N TYR A 392 -54.42 0.79 -0.06
CA TYR A 392 -55.22 1.92 -0.51
C TYR A 392 -56.38 2.22 0.44
N ALA A 393 -57.13 1.19 0.88
CA ALA A 393 -58.25 1.35 1.80
C ALA A 393 -57.83 1.92 3.17
N LEU A 394 -56.69 1.47 3.72
CA LEU A 394 -56.18 1.94 5.02
C LEU A 394 -55.64 3.38 4.97
N ASN A 395 -55.14 3.81 3.81
CA ASN A 395 -54.67 5.17 3.61
C ASN A 395 -55.85 6.14 3.42
N GLU A 396 -56.92 5.75 2.71
CA GLU A 396 -58.14 6.56 2.61
C GLU A 396 -58.83 6.78 3.97
N GLU A 397 -58.80 5.79 4.87
CA GLU A 397 -59.32 5.93 6.25
C GLU A 397 -58.47 6.85 7.15
N HIS A 398 -57.21 7.12 6.80
CA HIS A 398 -56.33 8.03 7.56
C HIS A 398 -56.38 9.49 7.06
N GLU A 399 -56.86 9.73 5.84
CA GLU A 399 -56.99 11.07 5.25
C GLU A 399 -58.39 11.70 5.43
N ALA A 400 -59.37 10.92 5.87
CA ALA A 400 -60.72 11.35 6.24
C ALA A 400 -60.83 11.68 7.74
#